data_AF-A0A968KSH2-F1
#
_entry.id   AF-A0A968KSH2-F1
#
_cell.length_a   1.000
_cell.length_b   1.000
_cell.length_c   1.000
_cell.angle_alpha   90.00
_cell.angle_beta   90.00
_cell.angle_gamma   90.00
#
_symmetry.space_group_name_H-M   'P 1'
#
loop_
_entity.id
_entity.type
_entity.pdbx_description
1 polymer ?
#
loop_
_entity_poly.entity_id
_entity_poly.type
_entity_poly.pdbx_seq_one_letter_code
_entity_poly.pdbx_strand_id
1 'polypeptide(L)' 'EELELQLEQLSRASIARQSIDNYGAIIVARDLSEAAEFSNKIAPEHLELAV' A
#
# COMPACT_ATOMS: atom_id res chain seq x y z
N GLU A 1 -12.63 2.33 3.93
CA GLU A 1 -13.70 3.02 3.18
C GLU A 1 -13.13 3.85 2.05
N GLU A 2 -12.17 4.73 2.31
CA GLU A 2 -11.60 5.64 1.29
C GLU A 2 -11.07 4.93 0.03
N LEU A 3 -10.40 3.78 0.16
CA LEU A 3 -9.89 3.02 -0.97
C LEU A 3 -10.99 2.67 -1.99
N GLU A 4 -12.17 2.27 -1.52
CA GLU A 4 -13.30 1.91 -2.38
C GLU A 4 -13.84 3.13 -3.12
N LEU A 5 -14.02 4.24 -2.40
CA LEU A 5 -14.50 5.51 -2.96
C LEU A 5 -13.55 6.04 -4.05
N GLN A 6 -12.24 5.95 -3.83
CA GLN A 6 -11.25 6.39 -4.82
C GLN A 6 -11.18 5.46 -6.03
N LEU A 7 -11.28 4.14 -5.82
CA LEU A 7 -11.25 3.18 -6.92
C LEU A 7 -12.43 3.37 -7.89
N GLU A 8 -13.61 3.72 -7.40
CA GLU A 8 -14.79 4.01 -8.24
C GLU A 8 -14.60 5.21 -9.18
N GLN A 9 -13.70 6.13 -8.84
CA GLN A 9 -13.46 7.36 -9.62
C GLN A 9 -12.39 7.20 -10.72
N LEU A 10 -11.66 6.08 -10.73
CA LEU A 10 -10.57 5.87 -11.67
C LEU A 10 -11.06 5.33 -13.03
N SER A 11 -10.59 5.94 -14.12
CA SER A 11 -10.83 5.42 -15.48
C SER A 11 -10.27 4.00 -15.71
N ARG A 12 -9.32 3.56 -14.86
CA ARG A 12 -8.67 2.24 -14.91
C ARG A 12 -8.94 1.40 -13.64
N ALA A 13 -10.11 1.59 -13.00
CA ALA A 13 -10.49 0.95 -11.75
C ALA A 13 -10.28 -0.58 -11.73
N SER A 14 -10.62 -1.27 -12.83
CA SER A 14 -10.48 -2.74 -12.90
C SER A 14 -9.03 -3.22 -12.80
N ILE A 15 -8.09 -2.51 -13.40
CA ILE A 15 -6.66 -2.84 -13.35
C ILE A 15 -6.10 -2.55 -11.95
N ALA A 16 -6.45 -1.39 -11.38
CA ALA A 16 -6.04 -1.02 -10.04
C ALA A 16 -6.56 -2.02 -8.99
N ARG A 17 -7.85 -2.39 -9.08
CA ARG A 17 -8.47 -3.42 -8.25
C ARG A 17 -7.73 -4.75 -8.34
N GLN A 18 -7.49 -5.26 -9.54
CA GLN A 18 -6.79 -6.54 -9.73
C GLN A 18 -5.38 -6.51 -9.12
N SER A 19 -4.67 -5.39 -9.21
CA SER A 19 -3.35 -5.25 -8.59
C SER A 19 -3.43 -5.27 -7.07
N ILE A 20 -4.39 -4.54 -6.48
CA ILE A 20 -4.61 -4.48 -5.04
C ILE A 20 -5.05 -5.85 -4.50
N ASP A 21 -5.99 -6.52 -5.15
CA ASP A 21 -6.53 -7.81 -4.69
C ASP A 21 -5.47 -8.92 -4.70
N ASN A 22 -4.53 -8.88 -5.65
CA ASN A 22 -3.50 -9.92 -5.79
C ASN A 22 -2.21 -9.62 -5.01
N TYR A 23 -1.85 -8.34 -4.83
CA TYR A 23 -0.53 -7.94 -4.33
C TYR A 23 -0.57 -6.89 -3.21
N GLY A 24 -1.72 -6.26 -2.97
CA GLY A 24 -1.88 -5.25 -1.93
C GLY A 24 -1.79 -5.87 -0.52
N ALA A 25 -1.09 -5.18 0.38
CA ALA A 25 -0.97 -5.59 1.77
C ALA A 25 -0.98 -4.37 2.70
N ILE A 26 -1.60 -4.54 3.87
CA ILE A 26 -1.53 -3.58 4.98
C ILE A 26 -0.75 -4.24 6.10
N ILE A 27 0.38 -3.63 6.48
CA ILE A 27 1.22 -4.10 7.59
C ILE A 27 1.09 -3.08 8.71
N VAL A 28 0.52 -3.51 9.84
CA VAL A 28 0.40 -2.68 11.04
C VAL A 28 1.61 -2.93 11.92
N ALA A 29 2.49 -1.94 12.05
CA ALA A 29 3.64 -1.97 12.94
C ALA A 29 3.31 -1.30 14.29
N ARG A 30 4.05 -1.67 15.34
CA ARG A 30 3.90 -1.06 16.69
C ARG A 30 4.42 0.36 16.74
N ASP A 31 5.49 0.64 15.99
CA ASP A 31 6.17 1.93 15.92
C ASP A 31 6.94 2.11 14.60
N LEU A 32 7.56 3.28 14.43
CA LEU A 32 8.32 3.63 13.23
C LEU A 32 9.61 2.80 13.07
N SER A 33 10.21 2.31 14.16
CA SER A 33 11.40 1.47 14.08
C SER A 33 11.07 0.11 13.48
N GLU A 34 9.98 -0.51 13.92
CA GLU A 34 9.50 -1.77 13.33
C GLU A 34 9.05 -1.58 11.88
N ALA A 35 8.40 -0.47 11.55
CA ALA A 35 8.04 -0.13 10.17
C ALA A 35 9.28 -0.02 9.26
N ALA A 36 10.34 0.65 9.72
CA ALA A 36 11.59 0.78 9.00
C ALA A 36 12.30 -0.58 8.80
N GLU A 37 12.31 -1.44 9.81
CA GLU A 37 12.83 -2.81 9.67
C GLU A 37 12.08 -3.62 8.61
N PHE A 38 10.75 -3.50 8.57
CA PHE A 38 9.94 -4.15 7.55
C PHE A 38 10.26 -3.61 6.14
N SER A 39 10.33 -2.29 6.00
CA SER A 39 10.70 -1.65 4.72
C SER A 39 12.08 -2.11 4.24
N ASN A 40 13.07 -2.18 5.14
CA ASN A 40 14.41 -2.66 4.81
C ASN A 40 14.42 -4.10 4.31
N LYS A 41 13.58 -4.98 4.87
CA LYS A 41 13.45 -6.38 4.42
C LYS A 41 12.76 -6.49 3.07
N ILE A 42 11.74 -5.67 2.83
CA ILE A 42 11.00 -5.64 1.56
C ILE A 42 11.88 -5.04 0.45
N ALA A 43 12.73 -4.07 0.79
CA ALA A 43 13.59 -3.33 -0.15
C ALA A 43 12.78 -2.82 -1.36
N PRO A 44 11.75 -1.96 -1.13
CA PRO A 44 10.84 -1.56 -2.18
C PRO A 44 11.53 -0.69 -3.23
N GLU A 45 11.04 -0.75 -4.47
CA GLU A 45 11.49 0.13 -5.57
C GLU A 45 11.23 1.61 -5.23
N HIS A 46 10.03 1.90 -4.74
CA HIS A 46 9.61 3.23 -4.28
C HIS A 46 9.22 3.17 -2.80
N LEU A 47 9.75 4.12 -2.01
CA LEU A 47 9.43 4.29 -0.61
C LEU A 47 8.91 5.71 -0.38
N GLU A 48 7.69 5.82 0.15
CA GLU A 48 7.08 7.09 0.55
C GLU A 48 7.05 7.19 2.08
N LEU A 49 7.45 8.32 2.65
CA LEU A 49 7.46 8.58 4.10
C LEU A 49 6.47 9.69 4.45
N ALA A 50 5.28 9.31 4.93
CA ALA A 50 4.24 10.21 5.43
C ALA A 50 4.13 10.08 6.97
N VAL A 51 5.15 10.59 7.66
CA VAL A 51 5.36 10.43 9.12
C VAL A 51 5.31 11.76 9.87
#